data_AF-F8EZQ5-F1
#
_entry.id   AF-F8EZQ5-F1
#
_cell.length_a   1.000
_cell.length_b   1.000
_cell.length_c   1.000
_cell.angle_alpha   90.00
_cell.angle_beta   90.00
_cell.angle_gamma   90.00
#
_symmetry.space_group_name_H-M   'P 1'
#
loop_
_entity.id
_entity.type
_entity.pdbx_description
1 polymer ?
#
loop_
_entity_poly.entity_id
_entity_poly.type
_entity_poly.pdbx_seq_one_letter_code
_entity_poly.pdbx_strand_id
1 'polypeptide(L)'
;MQRHTYSLPRGLTLLFINLFILLPGSLIAHPHMSLEAKVDFVLEGKTCTGAWMEWTFDPLFSAAIIGEHDTNRDGRFDTKENTQVYQRAFINLKNYGYFIYIRKGDTRSNPAGVEQFQAFQKQGRLVYRFFVPLKQDLAASPLHLAVFDTTFYCAVRYATNGIGCIDATGKRLPEPPEEPSITVAINKKYPIYYNPQGASNDFRVYNTWEKGLEIAYPEEITIQ
;
A
#
# COMPACT_ATOMS: atom_id res chain seq x y z
N MET A 1 46.52 -5.15 -77.80
CA MET A 1 45.40 -6.00 -77.32
C MET A 1 45.22 -5.71 -75.83
N GLN A 2 44.36 -4.74 -75.50
CA GLN A 2 44.15 -4.23 -74.14
C GLN A 2 43.29 -5.22 -73.33
N ARG A 3 43.70 -5.53 -72.09
CA ARG A 3 42.88 -6.25 -71.12
C ARG A 3 42.28 -5.23 -70.14
N HIS A 4 40.96 -5.08 -70.16
CA HIS A 4 40.22 -4.34 -69.14
C HIS A 4 40.08 -5.18 -67.88
N THR A 5 40.58 -4.69 -66.76
CA THR A 5 40.30 -5.21 -65.41
C THR A 5 39.16 -4.39 -64.80
N TYR A 6 38.01 -5.01 -64.56
CA TYR A 6 36.92 -4.41 -63.81
C TYR A 6 37.18 -4.56 -62.31
N SER A 7 37.38 -3.45 -61.60
CA SER A 7 37.35 -3.42 -60.14
C SER A 7 35.91 -3.30 -59.65
N LEU A 8 35.43 -4.27 -58.88
CA LEU A 8 34.18 -4.15 -58.12
C LEU A 8 34.29 -3.01 -57.10
N PRO A 9 33.31 -2.07 -57.03
CA PRO A 9 33.27 -1.09 -55.95
C PRO A 9 32.98 -1.83 -54.64
N ARG A 10 33.97 -1.83 -53.73
CA ARG A 10 33.79 -2.23 -52.34
C ARG A 10 32.82 -1.24 -51.69
N GLY A 11 31.64 -1.70 -51.30
CA GLY A 11 30.75 -0.90 -50.48
C GLY A 11 29.26 -1.09 -50.72
N LEU A 12 28.81 -2.28 -51.11
CA LEU A 12 27.39 -2.64 -51.06
C LEU A 12 27.18 -3.69 -49.97
N THR A 13 27.33 -3.28 -48.71
CA THR A 13 26.77 -4.00 -47.56
C THR A 13 26.60 -3.00 -46.43
N LEU A 14 25.46 -2.29 -46.40
CA LEU A 14 24.84 -1.67 -45.22
C LEU A 14 23.51 -1.03 -45.67
N LEU A 15 22.64 -1.88 -46.22
CA LEU A 15 21.22 -1.58 -46.38
C LEU A 15 20.51 -2.09 -45.12
N PHE A 16 19.68 -1.24 -44.52
CA PHE A 16 18.82 -1.46 -43.35
C PHE A 16 19.49 -1.44 -41.95
N ILE A 17 19.93 -0.26 -41.52
CA ILE A 17 19.75 0.13 -40.10
C ILE A 17 18.56 1.09 -40.07
N ASN A 18 17.37 0.52 -40.01
CA ASN A 18 16.14 1.24 -39.73
C ASN A 18 15.35 0.40 -38.73
N LEU A 19 15.71 0.49 -37.45
CA LEU A 19 14.82 0.06 -36.38
C LEU A 19 15.26 0.62 -35.02
N PHE A 20 14.26 1.13 -34.31
CA PHE A 20 14.30 1.70 -32.95
C PHE A 20 15.03 3.02 -32.78
N ILE A 21 14.38 4.07 -33.30
CA ILE A 21 14.23 5.28 -32.48
C ILE A 21 13.63 4.82 -31.15
N LEU A 22 14.47 4.71 -30.13
CA LEU A 22 14.05 4.63 -28.74
C LEU A 22 13.33 5.94 -28.45
N LEU A 23 12.02 5.98 -28.68
CA LEU A 23 11.17 6.93 -27.98
C LEU A 23 11.42 6.65 -26.50
N PRO A 24 11.87 7.64 -25.70
CA PRO A 24 11.79 7.54 -24.26
C PRO A 24 10.30 7.62 -23.92
N GLY A 25 9.56 6.54 -24.16
CA GLY A 25 8.32 6.33 -23.47
C GLY A 25 8.70 6.27 -22.00
N SER A 26 8.17 7.20 -21.21
CA SER A 26 8.24 7.10 -19.76
C SER A 26 7.69 5.73 -19.39
N LEU A 27 8.58 4.77 -19.15
CA LEU A 27 8.26 3.52 -18.49
C LEU A 27 7.92 3.93 -17.07
N ILE A 28 6.66 4.27 -16.83
CA ILE A 28 6.19 4.53 -15.48
C ILE A 28 6.14 3.17 -14.79
N ALA A 29 7.28 2.77 -14.22
CA ALA A 29 7.43 1.57 -13.45
C ALA A 29 6.63 1.73 -12.15
N HIS A 30 5.41 1.20 -12.14
CA HIS A 30 4.53 1.06 -10.98
C HIS A 30 4.46 -0.41 -10.56
N PRO A 31 3.89 -0.69 -9.39
CA PRO A 31 4.51 -0.68 -8.07
C PRO A 31 5.59 -1.76 -7.90
N HIS A 32 6.63 -1.44 -7.11
CA HIS A 32 7.76 -2.33 -6.83
C HIS A 32 7.43 -3.49 -5.89
N MET A 33 6.32 -3.37 -5.16
CA MET A 33 5.86 -4.36 -4.20
C MET A 33 4.33 -4.39 -4.12
N SER A 34 3.78 -5.44 -3.52
CA SER A 34 2.36 -5.52 -3.19
C SER A 34 2.14 -6.01 -1.77
N LEU A 35 1.03 -5.59 -1.16
CA LEU A 35 0.57 -6.08 0.12
C LEU A 35 -0.91 -6.45 0.11
N GLU A 36 -1.24 -7.48 0.88
CA GLU A 36 -2.60 -7.90 1.22
C GLU A 36 -2.96 -7.33 2.59
N ALA A 37 -3.94 -6.44 2.64
CA ALA A 37 -4.40 -5.80 3.86
C ALA A 37 -5.60 -6.55 4.45
N LYS A 38 -5.55 -6.78 5.75
CA LYS A 38 -6.71 -7.10 6.58
C LYS A 38 -6.97 -5.99 7.57
N VAL A 39 -8.24 -5.80 7.89
CA VAL A 39 -8.76 -4.76 8.79
C VAL A 39 -9.80 -5.38 9.71
N ASP A 40 -9.49 -5.46 11.00
CA ASP A 40 -10.43 -5.87 12.04
C ASP A 40 -10.79 -4.65 12.91
N PHE A 41 -11.99 -4.09 12.72
CA PHE A 41 -12.49 -2.99 13.54
C PHE A 41 -12.85 -3.49 14.95
N VAL A 42 -12.39 -2.80 15.98
CA VAL A 42 -12.69 -3.14 17.37
C VAL A 42 -13.94 -2.39 17.81
N LEU A 43 -14.96 -3.15 18.20
CA LEU A 43 -16.25 -2.62 18.61
C LEU A 43 -16.52 -2.81 20.10
N GLU A 44 -16.99 -1.73 20.72
CA GLU A 44 -17.57 -1.70 22.05
C GLU A 44 -18.98 -1.12 21.94
N GLY A 45 -19.97 -2.00 21.77
CA GLY A 45 -21.33 -1.59 21.41
C GLY A 45 -21.35 -0.90 20.04
N LYS A 46 -21.85 0.35 20.00
CA LYS A 46 -21.86 1.18 18.77
C LYS A 46 -20.60 2.03 18.59
N THR A 47 -19.61 1.89 19.46
CA THR A 47 -18.34 2.64 19.35
C THR A 47 -17.27 1.79 18.69
N CYS A 48 -16.68 2.29 17.61
CA CYS A 48 -15.44 1.78 17.04
C CYS A 48 -14.24 2.43 17.76
N THR A 49 -13.50 1.64 18.54
CA THR A 49 -12.34 2.09 19.34
C THR A 49 -11.01 1.98 18.59
N GLY A 50 -10.99 1.32 17.44
CA GLY A 50 -9.80 1.21 16.62
C GLY A 50 -9.94 0.17 15.52
N ALA A 51 -8.84 -0.07 14.83
CA ALA A 51 -8.73 -1.15 13.86
C ALA A 51 -7.37 -1.84 13.99
N TRP A 52 -7.38 -3.17 14.04
CA TRP A 52 -6.19 -3.97 13.81
C TRP A 52 -5.93 -4.07 12.32
N MET A 53 -4.72 -3.72 11.92
CA MET A 53 -4.22 -3.87 10.56
C MET A 53 -3.30 -5.09 10.52
N GLU A 54 -3.49 -5.97 9.55
CA GLU A 54 -2.54 -7.06 9.24
C GLU A 54 -2.19 -7.00 7.76
N TRP A 55 -0.93 -6.72 7.44
CA TRP A 55 -0.43 -6.54 6.07
C TRP A 55 0.54 -7.65 5.72
N THR A 56 0.19 -8.48 4.73
CA THR A 56 1.06 -9.55 4.23
C THR A 56 1.70 -9.12 2.92
N PHE A 57 3.03 -9.03 2.90
CA PHE A 57 3.79 -8.52 1.77
C PHE A 57 4.09 -9.61 0.73
N ASP A 58 4.37 -9.21 -0.52
CA ASP A 58 4.78 -10.15 -1.56
C ASP A 58 6.10 -10.89 -1.22
N PRO A 59 6.41 -11.99 -1.92
CA PRO A 59 7.59 -12.80 -1.62
C PRO A 59 8.93 -12.06 -1.77
N LEU A 60 9.06 -11.14 -2.73
CA LEU A 60 10.33 -10.47 -3.01
C LEU A 60 10.67 -9.47 -1.92
N PHE A 61 9.71 -8.61 -1.57
CA PHE A 61 9.86 -7.69 -0.44
C PHE A 61 10.04 -8.44 0.88
N SER A 62 9.28 -9.53 1.08
CA SER A 62 9.43 -10.40 2.25
C SER A 62 10.84 -10.94 2.39
N ALA A 63 11.41 -11.51 1.32
CA ALA A 63 12.75 -12.07 1.33
C ALA A 63 13.82 -11.02 1.66
N ALA A 64 13.66 -9.79 1.18
CA ALA A 64 14.59 -8.69 1.49
C ALA A 64 14.58 -8.33 2.98
N ILE A 65 13.40 -8.07 3.56
CA ILE A 65 13.26 -7.70 4.98
C ILE A 65 13.67 -8.87 5.89
N ILE A 66 13.25 -10.10 5.56
CA ILE A 66 13.65 -11.30 6.32
C ILE A 66 15.16 -11.47 6.24
N GLY A 67 15.76 -11.40 5.06
CA GLY A 67 17.21 -11.57 4.90
C GLY A 67 18.05 -10.51 5.62
N GLU A 68 17.54 -9.28 5.75
CA GLU A 68 18.21 -8.22 6.49
C GLU A 68 18.07 -8.38 8.02
N HIS A 69 16.90 -8.82 8.50
CA HIS A 69 16.55 -8.71 9.93
C HIS A 69 16.41 -10.03 10.69
N ASP A 70 16.13 -11.16 10.05
CA ASP A 70 16.16 -12.50 10.66
C ASP A 70 17.62 -12.98 10.69
N THR A 71 18.37 -12.40 11.62
CA THR A 71 19.82 -12.55 11.71
C THR A 71 20.23 -13.91 12.26
N ASN A 72 19.40 -14.48 13.13
CA ASN A 72 19.63 -15.80 13.71
C ASN A 72 19.14 -16.93 12.78
N ARG A 73 18.34 -16.61 11.75
CA ARG A 73 17.78 -17.51 10.74
C ARG A 73 16.89 -18.60 11.30
N ASP A 74 16.15 -18.29 12.37
CA ASP A 74 15.21 -19.22 12.99
C ASP A 74 13.81 -19.19 12.36
N GLY A 75 13.59 -18.31 11.38
CA GLY A 75 12.32 -18.16 10.66
C GLY A 75 11.29 -17.35 11.42
N ARG A 76 11.71 -16.58 12.44
CA ARG A 76 10.87 -15.68 13.24
C ARG A 76 11.58 -14.34 13.39
N PHE A 77 10.90 -13.38 14.01
CA PHE A 77 11.55 -12.16 14.46
C PHE A 77 11.45 -12.12 15.97
N ASP A 78 12.59 -12.22 16.65
CA ASP A 78 12.63 -12.00 18.09
C ASP A 78 12.37 -10.52 18.45
N THR A 79 12.37 -10.19 19.75
CA THR A 79 12.12 -8.82 20.22
C THR A 79 13.11 -7.79 19.64
N LYS A 80 14.39 -8.15 19.52
CA LYS A 80 15.43 -7.25 19.02
C LYS A 80 15.27 -7.06 17.52
N GLU A 81 15.02 -8.13 16.77
CA GLU A 81 14.81 -8.09 15.33
C GLU A 81 13.53 -7.31 14.98
N ASN A 82 12.44 -7.51 15.73
CA ASN A 82 11.22 -6.71 15.62
C ASN A 82 11.49 -5.21 15.81
N THR A 83 12.31 -4.86 16.80
CA THR A 83 12.69 -3.46 17.05
C THR A 83 13.45 -2.87 15.85
N GLN A 84 14.31 -3.65 15.20
CA GLN A 84 15.02 -3.21 13.99
C GLN A 84 14.08 -3.03 12.80
N VAL A 85 13.18 -3.99 12.55
CA VAL A 85 12.15 -3.88 11.50
C VAL A 85 11.29 -2.62 11.74
N TYR A 86 10.89 -2.37 12.98
CA TYR A 86 10.13 -1.17 13.33
C TYR A 86 10.90 0.11 12.97
N GLN A 87 12.15 0.23 13.43
CA GLN A 87 12.95 1.45 13.28
C GLN A 87 13.41 1.71 11.84
N ARG A 88 13.65 0.66 11.06
CA ARG A 88 14.26 0.77 9.73
C ARG A 88 13.27 0.66 8.59
N ALA A 89 12.19 -0.12 8.76
CA ALA A 89 11.23 -0.39 7.68
C ALA A 89 9.84 0.18 7.95
N PHE A 90 9.35 0.18 9.20
CA PHE A 90 7.96 0.56 9.50
C PHE A 90 7.78 2.03 9.86
N ILE A 91 8.62 2.60 10.74
CA ILE A 91 8.35 3.92 11.35
C ILE A 91 8.30 5.07 10.35
N ASN A 92 8.93 4.92 9.17
CA ASN A 92 8.88 5.91 8.11
C ASN A 92 7.47 6.05 7.51
N LEU A 93 6.60 5.04 7.65
CA LEU A 93 5.21 5.09 7.17
C LEU A 93 4.39 6.22 7.79
N LYS A 94 4.79 6.76 8.95
CA LYS A 94 4.15 7.95 9.55
C LYS A 94 4.13 9.16 8.61
N ASN A 95 5.15 9.28 7.76
CA ASN A 95 5.28 10.35 6.78
C ASN A 95 4.29 10.19 5.63
N TYR A 96 3.67 9.02 5.48
CA TYR A 96 2.69 8.72 4.44
C TYR A 96 1.31 8.41 5.03
N GLY A 97 1.04 8.90 6.25
CA GLY A 97 -0.22 8.64 6.95
C GLY A 97 -0.46 7.16 7.23
N TYR A 98 0.60 6.35 7.31
CA TYR A 98 0.55 4.89 7.37
C TYR A 98 -0.24 4.25 6.24
N PHE A 99 -0.32 4.89 5.06
CA PHE A 99 -1.19 4.49 3.96
C PHE A 99 -2.67 4.35 4.35
N ILE A 100 -3.10 4.95 5.47
CA ILE A 100 -4.45 4.79 6.00
C ILE A 100 -5.14 6.13 5.95
N TYR A 101 -6.25 6.18 5.20
CA TYR A 101 -7.09 7.35 5.05
C TYR A 101 -8.40 7.11 5.78
N ILE A 102 -8.73 7.99 6.71
CA ILE A 102 -9.93 7.93 7.54
C ILE A 102 -10.84 9.07 7.13
N ARG A 103 -12.14 8.78 7.00
CA ARG A 103 -13.15 9.80 6.75
C ARG A 103 -14.35 9.64 7.67
N LYS A 104 -14.81 10.77 8.22
CA LYS A 104 -15.97 10.89 9.11
C LYS A 104 -16.85 12.00 8.56
N GLY A 105 -17.97 11.64 7.95
CA GLY A 105 -18.72 12.58 7.10
C GLY A 105 -17.84 13.11 5.95
N ASP A 106 -17.65 14.43 5.88
CA ASP A 106 -16.81 15.08 4.88
C ASP A 106 -15.35 15.31 5.34
N THR A 107 -15.06 15.12 6.62
CA THR A 107 -13.74 15.38 7.18
C THR A 107 -12.82 14.19 6.93
N ARG A 108 -11.65 14.47 6.35
CA ARG A 108 -10.58 13.48 6.15
C ARG A 108 -9.43 13.67 7.11
N SER A 109 -8.81 12.56 7.44
CA SER A 109 -7.63 12.50 8.30
C SER A 109 -6.83 11.24 8.01
N ASN A 110 -5.62 11.19 8.55
CA ASN A 110 -4.83 9.96 8.67
C ASN A 110 -4.64 9.67 10.17
N PRO A 111 -4.21 8.46 10.56
CA PRO A 111 -3.85 8.17 11.94
C PRO A 111 -2.78 9.14 12.46
N ALA A 112 -2.99 9.68 13.66
CA ALA A 112 -1.96 10.48 14.35
C ALA A 112 -0.74 9.63 14.77
N GLY A 113 -0.95 8.32 14.87
CA GLY A 113 0.04 7.30 15.21
C GLY A 113 -0.59 5.93 15.14
N VAL A 114 0.23 4.92 15.39
CA VAL A 114 -0.18 3.52 15.49
C VAL A 114 0.47 2.90 16.73
N GLU A 115 -0.13 1.84 17.23
CA GLU A 115 0.26 1.18 18.46
C GLU A 115 0.53 -0.31 18.21
N GLN A 116 1.21 -0.95 19.16
CA GLN A 116 1.35 -2.41 19.22
C GLN A 116 1.86 -3.05 17.91
N PHE A 117 2.82 -2.41 17.26
CA PHE A 117 3.45 -2.96 16.06
C PHE A 117 4.16 -4.28 16.36
N GLN A 118 3.98 -5.25 15.48
CA GLN A 118 4.73 -6.49 15.43
C GLN A 118 4.90 -6.95 13.98
N ALA A 119 6.13 -7.33 13.63
CA ALA A 119 6.45 -8.08 12.44
C ALA A 119 6.58 -9.58 12.77
N PHE A 120 6.10 -10.44 11.89
CA PHE A 120 6.30 -11.88 11.97
C PHE A 120 6.31 -12.51 10.58
N GLN A 121 6.79 -13.75 10.51
CA GLN A 121 6.79 -14.53 9.27
C GLN A 121 5.58 -15.47 9.26
N LYS A 122 4.86 -15.53 8.13
CA LYS A 122 3.79 -16.48 7.88
C LYS A 122 4.01 -17.13 6.53
N GLN A 123 4.32 -18.43 6.53
CA GLN A 123 4.61 -19.19 5.29
C GLN A 123 5.71 -18.51 4.44
N GLY A 124 6.78 -18.03 5.08
CA GLY A 124 7.89 -17.34 4.43
C GLY A 124 7.58 -15.92 3.92
N ARG A 125 6.38 -15.40 4.22
CA ARG A 125 6.00 -14.02 3.91
C ARG A 125 6.09 -13.14 5.15
N LEU A 126 6.55 -11.91 4.97
CA LEU A 126 6.53 -10.88 5.99
C LEU A 126 5.09 -10.45 6.26
N VAL A 127 4.73 -10.37 7.53
CA VAL A 127 3.47 -9.82 8.00
C VAL A 127 3.75 -8.70 8.99
N TYR A 128 3.16 -7.54 8.76
CA TYR A 128 3.04 -6.50 9.79
C TYR A 128 1.67 -6.60 10.44
N ARG A 129 1.63 -6.47 11.76
CA ARG A 129 0.41 -6.28 12.54
C ARG A 129 0.56 -5.07 13.43
N PHE A 130 -0.41 -4.17 13.43
CA PHE A 130 -0.40 -2.97 14.26
C PHE A 130 -1.82 -2.47 14.50
N PHE A 131 -1.99 -1.69 15.56
CA PHE A 131 -3.28 -1.13 15.95
C PHE A 131 -3.35 0.34 15.55
N VAL A 132 -4.48 0.74 14.98
CA VAL A 132 -4.81 2.14 14.68
C VAL A 132 -5.84 2.59 15.69
N PRO A 133 -5.47 3.45 16.65
CA PRO A 133 -6.43 4.01 17.60
C PRO A 133 -7.47 4.84 16.86
N LEU A 134 -8.74 4.54 17.07
CA LEU A 134 -9.87 5.30 16.55
C LEU A 134 -10.81 5.65 17.71
N LYS A 135 -11.71 6.59 17.46
CA LYS A 135 -12.82 6.85 18.37
C LYS A 135 -13.96 7.37 17.54
N GLN A 136 -14.88 6.47 17.18
CA GLN A 136 -16.05 6.83 16.39
C GLN A 136 -17.30 6.18 16.97
N ASP A 137 -18.30 7.00 17.28
CA ASP A 137 -19.65 6.53 17.56
C ASP A 137 -20.35 6.28 16.22
N LEU A 138 -20.61 5.02 15.90
CA LEU A 138 -21.26 4.60 14.66
C LEU A 138 -22.74 4.97 14.65
N ALA A 139 -23.36 5.21 15.81
CA ALA A 139 -24.72 5.73 15.88
C ALA A 139 -24.80 7.19 15.41
N ALA A 140 -23.72 7.96 15.56
CA ALA A 140 -23.66 9.36 15.16
C ALA A 140 -23.34 9.52 13.67
N SER A 141 -22.38 8.74 13.16
CA SER A 141 -22.06 8.71 11.73
C SER A 141 -21.22 7.49 11.34
N PRO A 142 -21.32 7.05 10.06
CA PRO A 142 -20.44 6.03 9.53
C PRO A 142 -18.97 6.41 9.65
N LEU A 143 -18.14 5.41 9.91
CA LEU A 143 -16.69 5.50 9.76
C LEU A 143 -16.30 4.97 8.38
N HIS A 144 -15.39 5.67 7.73
CA HIS A 144 -14.79 5.21 6.49
C HIS A 144 -13.27 5.08 6.63
N LEU A 145 -12.71 4.02 6.06
CA LEU A 145 -11.28 3.72 6.07
C LEU A 145 -10.84 3.17 4.72
N ALA A 146 -9.75 3.69 4.16
CA ALA A 146 -9.09 3.14 2.99
C ALA A 146 -7.61 2.90 3.27
N VAL A 147 -7.07 1.78 2.77
CA VAL A 147 -5.63 1.53 2.73
C VAL A 147 -5.14 1.79 1.31
N PHE A 148 -4.29 2.79 1.13
CA PHE A 148 -3.83 3.24 -0.18
C PHE A 148 -2.45 3.92 -0.09
N ASP A 149 -1.57 3.62 -1.03
CA ASP A 149 -0.27 4.26 -1.15
C ASP A 149 -0.29 5.31 -2.28
N THR A 150 -0.26 6.59 -1.91
CA THR A 150 -0.24 7.71 -2.86
C THR A 150 1.06 7.86 -3.64
N THR A 151 2.12 7.15 -3.25
CA THR A 151 3.38 7.11 -4.00
C THR A 151 3.34 6.08 -5.13
N PHE A 152 2.33 5.20 -5.15
CA PHE A 152 2.20 4.08 -6.10
C PHE A 152 3.42 3.14 -6.08
N TYR A 153 4.18 3.12 -4.99
CA TYR A 153 5.28 2.17 -4.80
C TYR A 153 4.75 0.79 -4.41
N CYS A 154 3.64 0.75 -3.68
CA CYS A 154 2.98 -0.46 -3.22
C CYS A 154 1.56 -0.62 -3.78
N ALA A 155 1.29 -1.75 -4.45
CA ALA A 155 -0.07 -2.17 -4.75
C ALA A 155 -0.73 -2.71 -3.48
N VAL A 156 -1.83 -2.10 -3.05
CA VAL A 156 -2.65 -2.57 -1.93
C VAL A 156 -3.87 -3.32 -2.46
N ARG A 157 -4.15 -4.49 -1.88
CA ARG A 157 -5.42 -5.22 -2.06
C ARG A 157 -5.93 -5.69 -0.71
N TYR A 158 -7.24 -5.71 -0.49
CA TYR A 158 -7.80 -6.34 0.69
C TYR A 158 -7.77 -7.87 0.54
N ALA A 159 -7.40 -8.58 1.61
CA ALA A 159 -7.44 -10.04 1.60
C ALA A 159 -8.89 -10.55 1.54
N THR A 160 -9.11 -11.72 0.94
CA THR A 160 -10.42 -12.39 0.95
C THR A 160 -10.88 -12.60 2.40
N ASN A 161 -12.11 -12.16 2.71
CA ASN A 161 -12.66 -12.13 4.08
C ASN A 161 -11.74 -11.42 5.09
N GLY A 162 -10.90 -10.49 4.60
CA GLY A 162 -9.89 -9.79 5.38
C GLY A 162 -10.43 -8.58 6.14
N ILE A 163 -11.70 -8.24 5.96
CA ILE A 163 -12.32 -7.08 6.59
C ILE A 163 -13.41 -7.59 7.53
N GLY A 164 -13.48 -7.06 8.75
CA GLY A 164 -14.64 -7.27 9.63
C GLY A 164 -14.48 -6.63 10.99
N CYS A 165 -15.25 -7.14 11.96
CA CYS A 165 -15.31 -6.60 13.30
C CYS A 165 -14.91 -7.63 14.36
N ILE A 166 -14.28 -7.16 15.43
CA ILE A 166 -13.94 -7.94 16.62
C ILE A 166 -14.44 -7.19 17.86
N ASP A 167 -14.72 -7.91 18.95
CA ASP A 167 -14.94 -7.27 20.26
C ASP A 167 -13.61 -6.85 20.92
N ALA A 168 -13.69 -6.18 22.07
CA ALA A 168 -12.51 -5.75 22.84
C ALA A 168 -11.59 -6.91 23.30
N THR A 169 -12.07 -8.16 23.29
CA THR A 169 -11.27 -9.35 23.61
C THR A 169 -10.54 -9.92 22.39
N GLY A 170 -10.81 -9.39 21.19
CA GLY A 170 -10.29 -9.86 19.92
C GLY A 170 -11.12 -10.96 19.28
N LYS A 171 -12.30 -11.28 19.81
CA LYS A 171 -13.18 -12.29 19.23
C LYS A 171 -13.87 -11.72 18.00
N ARG A 172 -13.74 -12.40 16.86
CA ARG A 172 -14.46 -12.09 15.62
C ARG A 172 -15.96 -12.07 15.89
N LEU A 173 -16.59 -10.93 15.60
CA LEU A 173 -18.03 -10.81 15.61
C LEU A 173 -18.58 -11.56 14.38
N PRO A 174 -19.71 -12.27 14.51
CA PRO A 174 -20.37 -12.84 13.34
C PRO A 174 -20.64 -11.70 12.36
N GLU A 175 -20.55 -11.93 11.05
CA GLU A 175 -21.06 -10.98 10.05
C GLU A 175 -22.59 -11.00 10.15
N PRO A 176 -23.25 -10.03 10.82
CA PRO A 176 -24.67 -10.11 11.05
C PRO A 176 -25.42 -9.28 10.01
N PRO A 177 -26.68 -9.61 9.70
CA PRO A 177 -27.57 -8.69 8.98
C PRO A 177 -27.96 -7.45 9.82
N GLU A 178 -27.61 -7.42 11.12
CA GLU A 178 -27.98 -6.40 12.11
C GLU A 178 -26.71 -5.79 12.74
N GLU A 179 -26.35 -4.59 12.29
CA GLU A 179 -25.43 -3.56 12.83
C GLU A 179 -24.17 -3.93 13.68
N PRO A 180 -23.00 -3.32 13.38
CA PRO A 180 -22.73 -2.46 12.24
C PRO A 180 -22.45 -3.28 10.98
N SER A 181 -23.02 -2.82 9.88
CA SER A 181 -22.77 -3.33 8.54
C SER A 181 -21.40 -2.88 8.03
N ILE A 182 -20.73 -3.74 7.26
CA ILE A 182 -19.51 -3.37 6.54
C ILE A 182 -19.76 -3.48 5.04
N THR A 183 -19.38 -2.43 4.32
CA THR A 183 -19.35 -2.42 2.86
C THR A 183 -18.00 -1.95 2.35
N VAL A 184 -17.61 -2.44 1.18
CA VAL A 184 -16.37 -2.03 0.49
C VAL A 184 -16.76 -1.60 -0.91
N ALA A 185 -16.44 -0.37 -1.26
CA ALA A 185 -16.74 0.17 -2.58
C ALA A 185 -15.74 1.23 -3.00
N ILE A 186 -15.54 1.39 -4.31
CA ILE A 186 -14.77 2.52 -4.85
C ILE A 186 -15.55 3.81 -4.56
N ASN A 187 -14.92 4.74 -3.85
CA ASN A 187 -15.54 6.03 -3.55
C ASN A 187 -15.10 7.12 -4.53
N LYS A 188 -15.94 7.39 -5.54
CA LYS A 188 -15.69 8.47 -6.52
C LYS A 188 -16.00 9.87 -5.99
N LYS A 189 -16.79 9.99 -4.92
CA LYS A 189 -17.17 11.28 -4.33
C LYS A 189 -16.05 11.87 -3.49
N TYR A 190 -15.27 11.02 -2.83
CA TYR A 190 -14.16 11.43 -1.98
C TYR A 190 -12.84 10.82 -2.48
N PRO A 191 -12.27 11.32 -3.60
CA PRO A 191 -11.03 10.79 -4.13
C PRO A 191 -9.80 11.24 -3.34
N ILE A 192 -8.73 10.47 -3.34
CA ILE A 192 -7.43 10.86 -2.77
C ILE A 192 -6.63 11.64 -3.82
N TYR A 193 -6.00 12.74 -3.39
CA TYR A 193 -5.12 13.53 -4.25
C TYR A 193 -3.65 13.17 -3.99
N TYR A 194 -2.85 13.11 -5.05
CA TYR A 194 -1.43 12.82 -4.94
C TYR A 194 -0.62 13.59 -5.99
N ASN A 195 0.67 13.78 -5.72
CA ASN A 195 1.59 14.44 -6.63
C ASN A 195 2.39 13.38 -7.42
N PRO A 196 2.05 13.10 -8.68
CA PRO A 196 2.78 12.13 -9.51
C PRO A 196 4.22 12.56 -9.82
N GLN A 197 4.53 13.85 -9.72
CA GLN A 197 5.90 14.40 -9.84
C GLN A 197 6.51 14.72 -8.48
N GLY A 198 5.94 14.17 -7.40
CA GLY A 198 6.49 14.30 -6.06
C GLY A 198 7.92 13.77 -6.02
N ALA A 199 8.81 14.52 -5.38
CA ALA A 199 10.12 13.99 -5.06
C ALA A 199 9.98 12.79 -4.13
N SER A 200 10.98 11.91 -4.06
CA SER A 200 10.95 10.74 -3.17
C SER A 200 10.81 11.09 -1.68
N ASN A 201 11.04 12.36 -1.32
CA ASN A 201 10.85 12.92 0.01
C ASN A 201 9.58 13.81 0.15
N ASP A 202 8.69 13.84 -0.86
CA ASP A 202 7.40 14.51 -0.78
C ASP A 202 6.42 13.63 0.00
N PHE A 203 6.32 13.92 1.30
CA PHE A 203 5.51 13.18 2.27
C PHE A 203 4.15 13.84 2.53
N ARG A 204 3.72 14.74 1.64
CA ARG A 204 2.48 15.49 1.86
C ARG A 204 1.26 14.61 1.62
N VAL A 205 0.31 14.69 2.55
CA VAL A 205 -1.04 14.18 2.38
C VAL A 205 -1.94 15.34 1.96
N TYR A 206 -2.50 15.25 0.75
CA TYR A 206 -3.32 16.30 0.16
C TYR A 206 -4.80 16.09 0.48
N ASN A 207 -5.39 17.00 1.26
CA ASN A 207 -6.81 16.95 1.63
C ASN A 207 -7.72 17.72 0.65
N THR A 208 -7.14 18.60 -0.14
CA THR A 208 -7.82 19.40 -1.17
C THR A 208 -7.07 19.29 -2.49
N TRP A 209 -7.79 19.42 -3.61
CA TRP A 209 -7.14 19.41 -4.91
C TRP A 209 -6.37 20.72 -5.15
N GLU A 210 -5.19 20.60 -5.76
CA GLU A 210 -4.34 21.70 -6.19
C GLU A 210 -3.81 21.42 -7.61
N LYS A 211 -3.42 22.48 -8.33
CA LYS A 211 -2.86 22.34 -9.68
C LYS A 211 -1.61 21.46 -9.64
N GLY A 212 -1.60 20.41 -10.46
CA GLY A 212 -0.49 19.44 -10.53
C GLY A 212 -0.75 18.15 -9.75
N LEU A 213 -1.85 18.06 -8.98
CA LEU A 213 -2.26 16.81 -8.34
C LEU A 213 -3.12 15.96 -9.27
N GLU A 214 -2.87 14.65 -9.22
CA GLU A 214 -3.72 13.61 -9.80
C GLU A 214 -4.69 13.04 -8.75
N ILE A 215 -5.63 12.21 -9.22
CA ILE A 215 -6.79 11.76 -8.47
C ILE A 215 -6.81 10.22 -8.46
N ALA A 216 -6.85 9.63 -7.27
CA ALA A 216 -7.03 8.21 -7.06
C ALA A 216 -8.39 7.91 -6.40
N TYR A 217 -8.95 6.75 -6.74
CA TYR A 217 -10.25 6.29 -6.25
C TYR A 217 -10.09 4.91 -5.58
N PRO A 218 -9.48 4.84 -4.38
CA PRO A 218 -9.30 3.57 -3.71
C PRO A 218 -10.65 2.96 -3.29
N GLU A 219 -10.62 1.66 -3.03
CA GLU A 219 -11.67 0.99 -2.30
C GLU A 219 -11.72 1.51 -0.85
N GLU A 220 -12.88 1.99 -0.45
CA GLU A 220 -13.14 2.51 0.88
C GLU A 220 -14.05 1.54 1.63
N ILE A 221 -13.62 1.17 2.82
CA ILE A 221 -14.40 0.39 3.78
C ILE A 221 -15.31 1.36 4.53
N THR A 222 -16.61 1.06 4.56
CA THR A 222 -17.59 1.79 5.36
C THR A 222 -18.14 0.88 6.44
N ILE A 223 -18.10 1.33 7.69
CA ILE A 223 -18.74 0.67 8.83
C ILE A 223 -19.79 1.61 9.44
N GLN A 224 -21.00 1.11 9.64
CA GLN A 224 -22.18 1.85 10.13
C GLN A 224 -23.18 0.93 10.81
#